data_AF-A0A0M3KGR9-F1
#
_entry.id   AF-A0A0M3KGR9-F1
#
_cell.length_a   1.000
_cell.length_b   1.000
_cell.length_c   1.000
_cell.angle_alpha   90.00
_cell.angle_beta   90.00
_cell.angle_gamma   90.00
#
_symmetry.space_group_name_H-M   'P 1'
#
loop_
_entity.id
_entity.type
_entity.pdbx_description
1 polymer ?
#
loop_
_entity_poly.entity_id
_entity_poly.type
_entity_poly.pdbx_seq_one_letter_code
_entity_poly.pdbx_strand_id
1 'polypeptide(L)'
;MADVTSIRLSAGEEPYMQPDRLQLRSYLPHEIDQISLVQITQTQTFDNLMKGTCVKCHRFTCKTNGLNGKILMAQLSAIDMGMFEVVDELESFVGGKLKEKGDNSDKGDVSSLCENDAVLKCIDSALNRITERAKTNSDEHSVKPVKNGVELRQSLLRAYLRNHLFKHVRRCQLCGRNNGTIKNDVGRCILIHFGVGTKSARCIPLVLSKS
;
A
#
# COMPACT_ATOMS: atom_id res chain seq x y z
N MET A 1 -3.76 55.06 -2.65
CA MET A 1 -2.59 54.88 -1.76
C MET A 1 -3.14 54.31 -0.47
N ALA A 2 -3.01 53.00 -0.28
CA ALA A 2 -3.59 52.31 0.89
C ALA A 2 -2.66 52.52 2.09
N ASP A 3 -3.24 53.09 3.14
CA ASP A 3 -2.60 53.48 4.38
C ASP A 3 -2.17 52.21 5.14
N VAL A 4 -0.86 52.06 5.36
CA VAL A 4 -0.30 50.99 6.18
C VAL A 4 -0.46 51.43 7.64
N THR A 5 -1.66 51.22 8.19
CA THR A 5 -1.89 51.36 9.62
C THR A 5 -1.05 50.31 10.33
N SER A 6 0.04 50.77 10.94
CA SER A 6 0.84 49.96 11.85
C SER A 6 -0.07 49.50 12.98
N ILE A 7 -0.39 48.20 13.02
CA ILE A 7 -1.12 47.60 14.13
C ILE A 7 -0.20 47.70 15.35
N ARG A 8 -0.43 48.71 16.21
CA ARG A 8 0.21 48.80 17.52
C ARG A 8 -0.48 47.80 18.42
N LEU A 9 0.06 46.59 18.51
CA LEU A 9 -0.39 45.57 19.45
C LEU A 9 0.02 46.01 20.87
N SER A 10 -0.94 46.13 21.77
CA SER A 10 -0.66 46.35 23.20
C SER A 10 0.03 45.12 23.80
N ALA A 11 0.82 45.28 24.86
CA ALA A 11 1.37 44.14 25.58
C ALA A 11 0.22 43.24 26.09
N GLY A 12 0.11 42.02 25.56
CA GLY A 12 -1.00 41.09 25.82
C GLY A 12 -2.07 40.99 24.72
N GLU A 13 -1.99 41.80 23.66
CA GLU A 13 -2.84 41.70 22.46
C GLU A 13 -2.18 40.94 21.30
N GLU A 14 -1.09 40.21 21.57
CA GLU A 14 -0.45 39.38 20.56
C GLU A 14 -1.47 38.35 20.02
N PRO A 15 -1.63 38.21 18.70
CA PRO A 15 -2.57 37.26 18.12
C PRO A 15 -2.15 35.83 18.52
N TYR A 16 -2.84 35.29 19.52
CA TYR A 16 -2.66 33.91 19.96
C TYR A 16 -3.33 32.99 18.96
N MET A 17 -2.53 32.28 18.15
CA MET A 17 -3.00 31.24 17.25
C MET A 17 -2.68 29.87 17.86
N GLN A 18 -3.72 29.14 18.28
CA GLN A 18 -3.57 27.77 18.73
C GLN A 18 -3.82 26.81 17.56
N PRO A 19 -2.84 25.98 17.17
CA PRO A 19 -3.04 25.00 16.11
C PRO A 19 -3.92 23.85 16.62
N ASP A 20 -5.05 23.61 15.95
CA ASP A 20 -6.00 22.54 16.33
C ASP A 20 -5.60 21.15 15.82
N ARG A 21 -4.84 21.08 14.72
CA ARG A 21 -4.47 19.83 14.04
C ARG A 21 -3.10 19.92 13.39
N LEU A 22 -2.34 18.83 13.51
CA LEU A 22 -1.10 18.63 12.78
C LEU A 22 -1.32 17.59 11.68
N GLN A 23 -1.01 17.95 10.43
CA GLN A 23 -1.04 17.03 9.30
C GLN A 23 0.39 16.62 8.93
N LEU A 24 0.65 15.31 8.95
CA LEU A 24 1.93 14.75 8.52
C LEU A 24 1.88 14.45 7.03
N ARG A 25 2.87 14.95 6.28
CA ARG A 25 3.05 14.65 4.86
C ARG A 25 4.53 14.59 4.50
N SER A 26 4.83 13.98 3.37
CA SER A 26 6.15 14.09 2.74
C SER A 26 6.19 15.33 1.84
N TYR A 27 7.29 16.08 1.87
CA TYR A 27 7.51 17.16 0.91
C TYR A 27 7.95 16.59 -0.44
N LEU A 28 7.45 17.19 -1.51
CA LEU A 28 7.90 16.90 -2.87
C LEU A 28 9.24 17.61 -3.12
N PRO A 29 10.12 17.08 -4.00
CA PRO A 29 11.43 17.67 -4.24
C PRO A 29 11.41 19.17 -4.57
N HIS A 30 10.47 19.60 -5.44
CA HIS A 30 10.33 21.01 -5.81
C HIS A 30 9.88 21.92 -4.66
N GLU A 31 9.18 21.40 -3.65
CA GLU A 31 8.81 22.16 -2.45
C GLU A 31 10.03 22.32 -1.53
N ILE A 32 10.87 21.29 -1.44
CA ILE A 32 12.12 21.33 -0.67
C ILE A 32 13.10 22.32 -1.30
N ASP A 33 13.17 22.39 -2.64
CA ASP A 33 14.04 23.36 -3.32
C ASP A 33 13.64 24.82 -3.02
N GLN A 34 12.35 25.07 -2.75
CA GLN A 34 11.84 26.40 -2.38
C GLN A 34 12.05 26.74 -0.91
N ILE A 35 12.22 25.73 -0.04
CA ILE A 35 12.24 25.91 1.43
C ILE A 35 13.64 25.64 2.02
N SER A 36 14.46 24.81 1.37
CA SER A 36 15.74 24.35 1.90
C SER A 36 16.92 25.16 1.36
N LEU A 37 17.84 25.50 2.27
CA LEU A 37 19.16 26.05 1.93
C LEU A 37 20.23 24.95 1.81
N VAL A 38 19.88 23.70 2.12
CA VAL A 38 20.81 22.55 2.19
C VAL A 38 20.11 21.28 1.71
N GLN A 39 20.81 20.52 0.86
CA GLN A 39 20.32 19.27 0.30
C GLN A 39 20.68 18.09 1.22
N ILE A 40 19.67 17.37 1.75
CA ILE A 40 19.87 16.11 2.48
C ILE A 40 19.13 15.00 1.73
N THR A 41 19.87 13.96 1.33
CA THR A 41 19.30 12.79 0.63
C THR A 41 19.04 11.65 1.61
N GLN A 42 17.79 11.22 1.75
CA GLN A 42 17.39 10.05 2.54
C GLN A 42 17.02 8.88 1.61
N THR A 43 17.60 7.69 1.84
CA THR A 43 17.48 6.52 0.94
C THR A 43 16.74 5.32 1.54
N GLN A 44 16.22 5.41 2.77
CA GLN A 44 15.91 4.22 3.59
C GLN A 44 14.59 3.47 3.32
N THR A 45 13.79 3.79 2.30
CA THR A 45 12.42 3.24 2.20
C THR A 45 12.13 2.30 1.03
N PHE A 46 13.09 2.05 0.13
CA PHE A 46 12.77 1.39 -1.16
C PHE A 46 12.87 -0.14 -1.20
N ASP A 47 13.53 -0.78 -0.22
CA ASP A 47 13.90 -2.21 -0.34
C ASP A 47 12.73 -3.17 -0.47
N ASN A 48 11.66 -2.96 0.32
CA ASN A 48 10.54 -3.90 0.36
C ASN A 48 9.61 -3.72 -0.84
N LEU A 49 9.45 -2.50 -1.33
CA LEU A 49 8.67 -2.23 -2.53
C LEU A 49 9.33 -2.86 -3.77
N MET A 50 10.66 -2.79 -3.86
CA MET A 50 11.43 -3.40 -4.94
C MET A 50 11.28 -4.93 -5.01
N LYS A 51 11.08 -5.61 -3.87
CA LYS A 51 10.80 -7.06 -3.86
C LYS A 51 9.48 -7.42 -4.51
N GLY A 52 8.49 -6.53 -4.44
CA GLY A 52 7.14 -6.77 -4.98
C GLY A 52 6.93 -6.35 -6.42
N THR A 53 7.94 -5.75 -7.06
CA THR A 53 7.83 -5.23 -8.42
C THR A 53 8.70 -6.01 -9.38
N CYS A 54 8.27 -6.05 -10.65
CA CYS A 54 9.09 -6.58 -11.72
C CYS A 54 9.93 -5.47 -12.34
N VAL A 55 11.26 -5.60 -12.30
CA VAL A 55 12.21 -4.65 -12.88
C VAL A 55 12.18 -4.60 -14.42
N LYS A 56 11.48 -5.53 -15.08
CA LYS A 56 11.39 -5.62 -16.54
C LYS A 56 10.07 -5.10 -17.12
N CYS A 57 8.95 -5.33 -16.45
CA CYS A 57 7.64 -4.85 -16.91
C CYS A 57 7.06 -3.74 -16.02
N HIS A 58 7.78 -3.32 -14.98
CA HIS A 58 7.42 -2.24 -14.06
C HIS A 58 6.04 -2.39 -13.40
N ARG A 59 5.56 -3.63 -13.28
CA ARG A 59 4.30 -3.99 -12.63
C ARG A 59 4.57 -4.76 -11.34
N PHE A 60 3.62 -4.72 -10.41
CA PHE A 60 3.65 -5.60 -9.25
C PHE A 60 3.60 -7.07 -9.67
N THR A 61 4.37 -7.90 -8.98
CA THR A 61 4.39 -9.35 -9.21
C THR A 61 3.18 -10.04 -8.58
N CYS A 62 2.51 -9.40 -7.62
CA CYS A 62 1.24 -9.86 -7.08
C CYS A 62 0.08 -9.45 -8.01
N LYS A 63 -0.98 -10.26 -8.03
CA LYS A 63 -2.24 -9.92 -8.69
C LYS A 63 -3.03 -8.95 -7.81
N THR A 64 -2.90 -7.65 -8.04
CA THR A 64 -3.60 -6.60 -7.28
C THR A 64 -5.12 -6.71 -7.42
N ASN A 65 -5.61 -7.08 -8.61
CA ASN A 65 -7.03 -7.31 -8.87
C ASN A 65 -7.51 -8.72 -8.49
N GLY A 66 -6.63 -9.52 -7.85
CA GLY A 66 -6.98 -10.84 -7.35
C GLY A 66 -7.83 -10.76 -6.09
N LEU A 67 -8.38 -11.92 -5.70
CA LEU A 67 -9.25 -12.09 -4.53
C LEU A 67 -8.71 -11.41 -3.28
N ASN A 68 -7.47 -11.70 -2.89
CA ASN A 68 -6.85 -11.13 -1.69
C ASN A 68 -6.70 -9.60 -1.73
N GLY A 69 -6.48 -9.03 -2.92
CA GLY A 69 -6.39 -7.58 -3.09
C GLY A 69 -7.76 -6.92 -2.91
N LYS A 70 -8.81 -7.50 -3.50
CA LYS A 70 -10.18 -7.01 -3.34
C LYS A 70 -10.69 -7.14 -1.91
N ILE A 71 -10.41 -8.25 -1.23
CA ILE A 71 -10.76 -8.44 0.18
C ILE A 71 -10.08 -7.41 1.04
N LEU A 72 -8.76 -7.19 0.87
CA LEU A 72 -8.05 -6.17 1.64
C LEU A 72 -8.68 -4.79 1.42
N MET A 73 -8.92 -4.40 0.16
CA MET A 73 -9.54 -3.11 -0.13
C MET A 73 -10.93 -3.00 0.53
N ALA A 74 -11.72 -4.07 0.50
CA ALA A 74 -13.01 -4.13 1.17
C ALA A 74 -12.92 -3.92 2.67
N GLN A 75 -12.01 -4.64 3.33
CA GLN A 75 -11.78 -4.53 4.77
C GLN A 75 -11.29 -3.14 5.15
N LEU A 76 -10.38 -2.55 4.37
CA LEU A 76 -9.89 -1.19 4.61
C LEU A 76 -10.98 -0.14 4.44
N SER A 77 -11.82 -0.25 3.41
CA SER A 77 -12.96 0.64 3.21
C SER A 77 -13.99 0.52 4.34
N ALA A 78 -14.27 -0.69 4.83
CA ALA A 78 -15.16 -0.90 5.97
C ALA A 78 -14.63 -0.25 7.25
N ILE A 79 -13.31 -0.35 7.50
CA ILE A 79 -12.65 0.33 8.64
C ILE A 79 -12.75 1.84 8.52
N ASP A 80 -12.53 2.39 7.32
CA ASP A 80 -12.62 3.83 7.08
C ASP A 80 -14.06 4.36 7.28
N MET A 81 -15.06 3.49 7.16
CA MET A 81 -16.48 3.75 7.46
C MET A 81 -16.88 3.40 8.91
N GLY A 82 -15.97 2.87 9.73
CA GLY A 82 -16.27 2.45 11.11
C GLY A 82 -17.05 1.14 11.26
N MET A 83 -17.18 0.35 10.20
CA MET A 83 -17.95 -0.90 10.16
C MET A 83 -17.06 -2.12 10.45
N PHE A 84 -16.70 -2.33 11.71
CA PHE A 84 -15.77 -3.41 12.10
C PHE A 84 -16.35 -4.81 11.92
N GLU A 85 -17.64 -5.00 12.19
CA GLU A 85 -18.34 -6.30 12.05
C GLU A 85 -18.22 -6.88 10.63
N VAL A 86 -18.27 -6.00 9.62
CA VAL A 86 -18.13 -6.39 8.21
C VAL A 86 -16.73 -6.96 7.91
N VAL A 87 -15.70 -6.49 8.61
CA VAL A 87 -14.33 -6.99 8.43
C VAL A 87 -14.25 -8.45 8.86
N ASP A 88 -14.86 -8.79 10.00
CA ASP A 88 -14.90 -10.14 10.55
C ASP A 88 -15.75 -11.08 9.69
N GLU A 89 -16.90 -10.60 9.19
CA GLU A 89 -17.74 -11.33 8.25
C GLU A 89 -16.98 -11.68 6.96
N LEU A 90 -16.24 -10.71 6.40
CA LEU A 90 -15.42 -10.93 5.20
C LEU A 90 -14.30 -11.94 5.46
N GLU A 91 -13.64 -11.90 6.62
CA GLU A 91 -12.60 -12.86 6.96
C GLU A 91 -13.17 -14.28 7.13
N SER A 92 -14.31 -14.40 7.81
CA SER A 92 -15.04 -15.67 7.97
C SER A 92 -15.49 -16.26 6.63
N PHE A 93 -16.05 -15.43 5.74
CA PHE A 93 -16.46 -15.84 4.40
C PHE A 93 -15.29 -16.41 3.59
N VAL A 94 -14.13 -15.77 3.66
CA VAL A 94 -12.90 -16.19 2.96
C VAL A 94 -12.32 -17.45 3.58
N GLY A 95 -12.28 -17.53 4.92
CA GLY A 95 -11.81 -18.71 5.65
C GLY A 95 -12.66 -19.95 5.40
N GLY A 96 -13.98 -19.80 5.29
CA GLY A 96 -14.91 -20.87 4.94
C GLY A 96 -14.69 -21.37 3.51
N LYS A 97 -14.57 -20.48 2.53
CA LYS A 97 -14.41 -20.83 1.11
C LYS A 97 -13.03 -21.41 0.76
N LEU A 98 -11.99 -21.08 1.52
CA LEU A 98 -10.65 -21.67 1.33
C LEU A 98 -10.50 -23.06 1.95
N LYS A 99 -11.18 -23.34 3.08
CA LYS A 99 -11.17 -24.67 3.72
C LYS A 99 -11.87 -25.73 2.86
N GLU A 100 -12.91 -25.37 2.13
CA GLU A 100 -13.60 -26.26 1.17
C GLU A 100 -12.68 -26.77 0.03
N LYS A 101 -11.55 -26.08 -0.25
CA LYS A 101 -10.59 -26.45 -1.32
C LYS A 101 -9.36 -27.24 -0.85
N GLY A 102 -9.21 -27.45 0.45
CA GLY A 102 -7.99 -28.01 1.06
C GLY A 102 -7.81 -29.53 0.92
N ASP A 103 -8.82 -30.28 0.46
CA ASP A 103 -8.83 -31.74 0.55
C ASP A 103 -8.75 -32.49 -0.80
N ASN A 104 -8.61 -31.79 -1.92
CA ASN A 104 -8.44 -32.44 -3.23
C ASN A 104 -7.34 -31.77 -4.05
N SER A 105 -6.12 -32.26 -3.88
CA SER A 105 -5.02 -32.04 -4.82
C SER A 105 -5.10 -33.06 -5.95
N ASP A 106 -5.60 -32.68 -7.13
CA ASP A 106 -4.94 -33.05 -8.39
C ASP A 106 -5.41 -32.18 -9.56
N LYS A 107 -4.44 -31.81 -10.41
CA LYS A 107 -4.52 -31.20 -11.75
C LYS A 107 -5.36 -29.93 -11.95
N GLY A 108 -4.67 -28.89 -12.40
CA GLY A 108 -5.28 -27.64 -12.80
C GLY A 108 -6.25 -27.83 -13.95
N ASP A 109 -7.42 -27.22 -13.84
CA ASP A 109 -8.23 -26.93 -15.00
C ASP A 109 -9.18 -25.74 -14.74
N VAL A 110 -9.62 -25.14 -15.84
CA VAL A 110 -10.27 -23.84 -16.04
C VAL A 110 -11.48 -23.52 -15.12
N SER A 111 -12.01 -24.50 -14.37
CA SER A 111 -13.12 -24.35 -13.42
C SER A 111 -12.83 -23.40 -12.24
N SER A 112 -11.58 -23.36 -11.75
CA SER A 112 -11.23 -22.52 -10.58
C SER A 112 -11.26 -21.01 -10.86
N LEU A 113 -11.18 -20.59 -12.13
CA LEU A 113 -11.21 -19.18 -12.51
C LEU A 113 -12.64 -18.62 -12.52
N CYS A 114 -13.62 -19.44 -12.91
CA CYS A 114 -15.04 -19.06 -12.97
C CYS A 114 -15.61 -18.81 -11.55
N GLU A 115 -15.30 -19.69 -10.60
CA GLU A 115 -15.68 -19.52 -9.20
C GLU A 115 -15.04 -18.28 -8.57
N ASN A 116 -13.76 -18.04 -8.88
CA ASN A 116 -13.08 -16.83 -8.41
C ASN A 116 -13.72 -15.57 -9.00
N ASP A 117 -14.14 -15.57 -10.27
CA ASP A 117 -14.84 -14.42 -10.88
C ASP A 117 -16.23 -14.18 -10.27
N ALA A 118 -16.98 -15.24 -9.99
CA ALA A 118 -18.26 -15.15 -9.29
C ALA A 118 -18.11 -14.64 -7.84
N VAL A 119 -17.09 -15.11 -7.11
CA VAL A 119 -16.75 -14.62 -5.76
C VAL A 119 -16.29 -13.17 -5.81
N LEU A 120 -15.48 -12.78 -6.79
CA LEU A 120 -15.04 -11.40 -6.98
C LEU A 120 -16.23 -10.47 -7.25
N LYS A 121 -17.20 -10.89 -8.07
CA LYS A 121 -18.46 -10.15 -8.30
C LYS A 121 -19.32 -10.06 -7.05
N CYS A 122 -19.38 -11.13 -6.26
CA CYS A 122 -20.08 -11.14 -4.98
C CYS A 122 -19.46 -10.11 -4.02
N ILE A 123 -18.12 -10.08 -3.90
CA ILE A 123 -17.39 -9.11 -3.07
C ILE A 123 -17.62 -7.67 -3.58
N ASP A 124 -17.55 -7.45 -4.90
CA ASP A 124 -17.82 -6.12 -5.48
C ASP A 124 -19.27 -5.66 -5.18
N SER A 125 -20.24 -6.56 -5.29
CA SER A 125 -21.64 -6.21 -4.95
C SER A 125 -21.84 -5.97 -3.45
N ALA A 126 -21.18 -6.72 -2.57
CA ALA A 126 -21.19 -6.47 -1.13
C ALA A 126 -20.57 -5.11 -0.79
N LEU A 127 -19.42 -4.78 -1.40
CA LEU A 127 -18.77 -3.48 -1.29
C LEU A 127 -19.68 -2.32 -1.71
N ASN A 128 -20.38 -2.47 -2.84
CA ASN A 128 -21.33 -1.47 -3.30
C ASN A 128 -22.47 -1.30 -2.29
N ARG A 129 -23.02 -2.38 -1.75
CA ARG A 129 -24.09 -2.31 -0.72
C ARG A 129 -23.62 -1.61 0.56
N ILE A 130 -22.39 -1.86 1.00
CA ILE A 130 -21.77 -1.20 2.15
C ILE A 130 -21.60 0.29 1.86
N THR A 131 -21.08 0.63 0.68
CA THR A 131 -20.88 2.02 0.25
C THR A 131 -22.20 2.78 0.15
N GLU A 132 -23.26 2.15 -0.36
CA GLU A 132 -24.59 2.76 -0.42
C GLU A 132 -25.21 2.96 0.98
N ARG A 133 -25.08 1.98 1.89
CA ARG A 133 -25.48 2.15 3.29
C ARG A 133 -24.74 3.29 3.98
N ALA A 134 -23.46 3.48 3.65
CA ALA A 134 -22.67 4.58 4.18
C ALA A 134 -23.13 5.94 3.64
N LYS A 135 -23.52 6.03 2.37
CA LYS A 135 -24.05 7.26 1.75
C LYS A 135 -25.42 7.65 2.28
N THR A 136 -26.29 6.69 2.57
CA THR A 136 -27.62 6.99 3.14
C THR A 136 -27.55 7.51 4.58
N ASN A 137 -26.45 7.22 5.28
CA ASN A 137 -26.21 7.60 6.67
C ASN A 137 -25.26 8.80 6.83
N SER A 138 -24.79 9.40 5.73
CA SER A 138 -23.79 10.47 5.79
C SER A 138 -24.45 11.83 6.00
N ASP A 139 -24.68 12.17 7.26
CA ASP A 139 -24.63 13.55 7.72
C ASP A 139 -23.18 13.81 8.20
N GLU A 140 -22.38 14.43 7.34
CA GLU A 140 -21.12 15.18 7.57
C GLU A 140 -20.13 14.77 8.69
N HIS A 141 -20.13 13.52 9.17
CA HIS A 141 -19.20 13.05 10.18
C HIS A 141 -18.20 12.08 9.57
N SER A 142 -17.02 12.58 9.23
CA SER A 142 -15.84 11.74 9.04
C SER A 142 -15.66 10.90 10.30
N VAL A 143 -15.83 9.57 10.20
CA VAL A 143 -15.63 8.67 11.32
C VAL A 143 -14.20 8.87 11.84
N LYS A 144 -14.06 9.29 13.09
CA LYS A 144 -12.75 9.51 13.69
C LYS A 144 -12.04 8.16 13.86
N PRO A 145 -10.75 8.04 13.47
CA PRO A 145 -10.03 6.79 13.64
C PRO A 145 -9.93 6.44 15.13
N VAL A 146 -10.44 5.27 15.50
CA VAL A 146 -10.36 4.71 16.86
C VAL A 146 -9.12 3.82 16.96
N LYS A 147 -8.49 3.76 18.14
CA LYS A 147 -7.27 2.96 18.38
C LYS A 147 -7.37 1.54 17.82
N ASN A 148 -8.45 0.82 18.13
CA ASN A 148 -8.69 -0.54 17.67
C ASN A 148 -8.75 -0.62 16.13
N GLY A 149 -9.40 0.35 15.48
CA GLY A 149 -9.47 0.42 14.02
C GLY A 149 -8.12 0.71 13.38
N VAL A 150 -7.30 1.56 14.01
CA VAL A 150 -5.92 1.83 13.57
C VAL A 150 -5.06 0.57 13.69
N GLU A 151 -5.14 -0.14 14.81
CA GLU A 151 -4.41 -1.39 15.05
C GLU A 151 -4.83 -2.48 14.06
N LEU A 152 -6.12 -2.67 13.85
CA LEU A 152 -6.66 -3.62 12.87
C LEU A 152 -6.21 -3.29 11.45
N ARG A 153 -6.32 -2.03 11.03
CA ARG A 153 -5.83 -1.54 9.73
C ARG A 153 -4.34 -1.85 9.55
N GLN A 154 -3.51 -1.54 10.56
CA GLN A 154 -2.08 -1.82 10.50
C GLN A 154 -1.79 -3.33 10.42
N SER A 155 -2.54 -4.15 11.16
CA SER A 155 -2.41 -5.61 11.14
C SER A 155 -2.71 -6.17 9.75
N LEU A 156 -3.86 -5.82 9.16
CA LEU A 156 -4.28 -6.25 7.83
C LEU A 156 -3.27 -5.83 6.75
N LEU A 157 -2.83 -4.57 6.77
CA LEU A 157 -1.82 -4.07 5.85
C LEU A 157 -0.50 -4.84 5.99
N ARG A 158 0.02 -5.00 7.21
CA ARG A 158 1.27 -5.73 7.44
C ARG A 158 1.18 -7.18 6.99
N ALA A 159 0.06 -7.84 7.25
CA ALA A 159 -0.19 -9.22 6.82
C ALA A 159 -0.22 -9.33 5.29
N TYR A 160 -0.99 -8.47 4.62
CA TYR A 160 -1.07 -8.48 3.17
C TYR A 160 0.28 -8.16 2.51
N LEU A 161 0.97 -7.12 2.99
CA LEU A 161 2.27 -6.72 2.48
C LEU A 161 3.28 -7.85 2.64
N ARG A 162 3.34 -8.50 3.79
CA ARG A 162 4.25 -9.64 4.03
C ARG A 162 3.91 -10.86 3.17
N ASN A 163 2.62 -11.19 3.05
CA ASN A 163 2.18 -12.45 2.44
C ASN A 163 2.02 -12.39 0.93
N HIS A 164 1.79 -11.20 0.36
CA HIS A 164 1.49 -11.02 -1.06
C HIS A 164 2.43 -10.04 -1.76
N LEU A 165 2.65 -8.84 -1.20
CA LEU A 165 3.37 -7.78 -1.92
C LEU A 165 4.89 -7.93 -1.82
N PHE A 166 5.45 -8.16 -0.63
CA PHE A 166 6.90 -8.16 -0.38
C PHE A 166 7.57 -9.52 -0.58
N LYS A 167 6.83 -10.49 -1.15
CA LYS A 167 7.42 -11.76 -1.58
C LYS A 167 8.14 -11.56 -2.90
N HIS A 168 9.47 -11.68 -2.86
CA HIS A 168 10.29 -11.58 -4.06
C HIS A 168 10.03 -12.75 -5.01
N VAL A 169 9.54 -12.44 -6.21
CA VAL A 169 9.28 -13.43 -7.25
C VAL A 169 10.43 -13.40 -8.26
N ARG A 170 11.19 -14.50 -8.36
CA ARG A 170 12.32 -14.61 -9.32
C ARG A 170 11.87 -14.59 -10.78
N ARG A 171 10.69 -15.08 -11.12
CA ARG A 171 10.16 -15.07 -12.48
C ARG A 171 8.80 -14.40 -12.52
N CYS A 172 8.67 -13.32 -13.27
CA CYS A 172 7.43 -12.55 -13.32
C CYS A 172 6.31 -13.38 -13.95
N GLN A 173 5.16 -13.46 -13.28
CA GLN A 173 3.98 -14.17 -13.79
C GLN A 173 3.28 -13.42 -14.94
N LEU A 174 3.56 -12.13 -15.13
CA LEU A 174 2.94 -11.30 -16.16
C LEU A 174 3.76 -11.30 -17.47
N CYS A 175 5.08 -11.16 -17.38
CA CYS A 175 5.94 -11.09 -18.57
C CYS A 175 6.86 -12.31 -18.76
N GLY A 176 6.86 -13.26 -17.83
CA GLY A 176 7.66 -14.50 -17.91
C GLY A 176 9.17 -14.32 -17.74
N ARG A 177 9.67 -13.08 -17.60
CA ARG A 177 11.11 -12.76 -17.51
C ARG A 177 11.66 -12.97 -16.10
N ASN A 178 12.97 -13.20 -16.00
CA ASN A 178 13.70 -13.27 -14.73
C ASN A 178 13.77 -11.88 -14.09
N ASN A 179 13.34 -11.78 -12.84
CA ASN A 179 13.36 -10.59 -12.01
C ASN A 179 14.67 -10.46 -11.18
N GLY A 180 15.58 -11.43 -11.31
CA GLY A 180 16.84 -11.47 -10.58
C GLY A 180 16.66 -11.84 -9.12
N THR A 181 17.74 -11.79 -8.33
CA THR A 181 17.71 -11.85 -6.86
C THR A 181 18.09 -10.47 -6.31
N ILE A 182 17.37 -10.03 -5.28
CA ILE A 182 17.57 -8.73 -4.64
C ILE A 182 18.23 -8.96 -3.27
N LYS A 183 19.33 -8.26 -2.99
CA LYS A 183 19.97 -8.20 -1.67
C LYS A 183 20.12 -6.74 -1.25
N ASN A 184 19.80 -6.45 0.01
CA ASN A 184 20.13 -5.16 0.62
C ASN A 184 21.48 -5.29 1.35
N ASP A 185 22.43 -4.44 1.00
CA ASP A 185 23.71 -4.28 1.68
C ASP A 185 23.61 -3.23 2.80
N VAL A 186 22.96 -3.61 3.91
CA VAL A 186 22.88 -2.82 5.16
C VAL A 186 22.49 -1.34 4.95
N GLY A 187 21.56 -1.08 4.03
CA GLY A 187 21.04 0.25 3.73
C GLY A 187 21.98 1.15 2.91
N ARG A 188 23.10 0.62 2.42
CA ARG A 188 24.05 1.35 1.55
C ARG A 188 23.70 1.21 0.08
N CYS A 189 23.40 -0.01 -0.36
CA CYS A 189 23.00 -0.27 -1.74
C CYS A 189 22.05 -1.48 -1.86
N ILE A 190 21.31 -1.51 -2.96
CA ILE A 190 20.48 -2.65 -3.35
C ILE A 190 21.15 -3.35 -4.53
N LEU A 191 21.53 -4.62 -4.34
CA LEU A 191 22.15 -5.44 -5.37
C LEU A 191 21.10 -6.30 -6.06
N ILE A 192 21.00 -6.17 -7.39
CA ILE A 192 20.10 -6.98 -8.21
C ILE A 192 20.92 -7.87 -9.15
N HIS A 193 20.80 -9.18 -8.97
CA HIS A 193 21.58 -10.15 -9.73
C HIS A 193 20.70 -10.98 -10.68
N PHE A 194 20.95 -10.90 -11.98
CA PHE A 194 20.19 -11.61 -13.02
C PHE A 194 20.84 -12.91 -13.51
N GLY A 195 22.04 -13.23 -13.02
CA GLY A 195 22.81 -14.38 -13.50
C GLY A 195 22.06 -15.70 -13.31
N VAL A 196 21.92 -16.42 -14.43
CA VAL A 196 21.56 -17.84 -14.47
C VAL A 196 22.80 -18.60 -13.99
N GLY A 197 22.65 -19.62 -13.15
CA GLY A 197 23.78 -20.31 -12.51
C GLY A 197 24.84 -20.80 -13.49
N THR A 198 25.87 -19.98 -13.73
CA THR A 198 27.19 -20.40 -14.16
C THR A 198 28.18 -19.62 -13.31
N LYS A 199 29.09 -20.36 -12.68
CA LYS A 199 30.17 -19.82 -11.85
C LYS A 199 30.91 -18.78 -12.70
N SER A 200 30.96 -17.52 -12.22
CA SER A 200 31.47 -16.31 -12.90
C SER A 200 30.38 -15.43 -13.52
N ALA A 201 29.86 -14.48 -12.74
CA ALA A 201 29.22 -13.30 -13.29
C ALA A 201 29.60 -12.08 -12.42
N ARG A 202 30.23 -11.11 -13.05
CA ARG A 202 30.64 -9.83 -12.46
C ARG A 202 29.39 -9.08 -11.99
N CYS A 203 29.38 -8.63 -10.75
CA CYS A 203 28.36 -7.73 -10.23
C CYS A 203 28.38 -6.44 -11.05
N ILE A 204 27.29 -6.13 -11.74
CA ILE A 204 27.10 -4.81 -12.33
C ILE A 204 26.47 -3.95 -11.24
N PRO A 205 27.20 -2.99 -10.63
CA PRO A 205 26.58 -2.04 -9.74
C PRO A 205 25.64 -1.17 -10.57
N LEU A 206 24.35 -1.16 -10.20
CA LEU A 206 23.43 -0.13 -10.65
C LEU A 206 23.83 1.16 -9.94
N VAL A 207 24.81 1.87 -10.50
CA VAL A 207 25.05 3.27 -10.18
C VAL A 207 23.89 4.02 -10.82
N LEU A 208 22.97 4.52 -10.01
CA LEU A 208 22.02 5.53 -10.45
C LEU A 208 22.84 6.77 -10.83
N SER A 209 23.17 6.90 -12.11
CA SER A 209 23.82 8.08 -12.67
C SER A 209 22.85 9.25 -12.58
N LYS A 210 23.25 10.30 -11.88
CA LYS A 210 22.57 11.59 -11.88
C LYS A 210 22.69 12.20 -13.28
N SER A 211 21.55 12.55 -13.87
CA SER A 211 21.44 13.55 -14.93
C SER A 211 20.82 14.81 -14.33
#